data_AF-A0A1I1WBG9-F1
#
_entry.id   AF-A0A1I1WBG9-F1
#
_cell.length_a   1.000
_cell.length_b   1.000
_cell.length_c   1.000
_cell.angle_alpha   90.00
_cell.angle_beta   90.00
_cell.angle_gamma   90.00
#
_symmetry.space_group_name_H-M   'P 1'
#
loop_
_entity.id
_entity.type
_entity.pdbx_description
1 polymer ?
#
loop_
_entity_poly.entity_id
_entity_poly.type
_entity_poly.pdbx_seq_one_letter_code
_entity_poly.pdbx_strand_id
1 'polypeptide(L)'
;MGKIEADLDTSGNTSWNKNAASHRFWPVWKGRVLIGRISGAIMRALLVALLIATPALMLPGLAVDSTQITVLIALLAAFLTFIEYNSNFPSIVEFRDAPPFNRIRFVSLFLTVFLLSAIVKGQSNPTLMTGGLTSMGTIIGNAIDFPYSPVRLLVLMLPETADNDAVRSVRTLAGLSYFISVFTMGVFLVLVRILGWPTRQGAFNVWVNLPLFDPTAGPDVLPRLQRDARVNIVIGFLLPFLIPAVVNATSDLIDPVILNTPQSLIWTISAWAFLPASMIMRGIAMAKVADMIQDKRRRAYAEAQSEDGLQTA
;
A
#
# COMPACT_ATOMS: atom_id res chain seq x y z
N MET A 1 30.62 35.91 16.87
CA MET A 1 30.40 36.63 15.60
C MET A 1 29.70 35.65 14.66
N GLY A 2 28.48 35.95 14.22
CA GLY A 2 27.63 35.06 13.43
C GLY A 2 26.24 34.89 14.05
N LYS A 3 25.42 35.93 13.96
CA LYS A 3 23.98 35.91 14.30
C LYS A 3 23.26 34.97 13.33
N ILE A 4 22.40 34.11 13.86
CA ILE A 4 21.36 33.41 13.09
C ILE A 4 20.14 34.33 13.13
N GLU A 5 20.03 35.20 12.14
CA GLU A 5 18.78 35.92 11.86
C GLU A 5 17.92 34.98 11.00
N ALA A 6 16.96 34.33 11.65
CA ALA A 6 15.82 33.74 10.97
C ALA A 6 14.94 34.92 10.53
N ASP A 7 14.91 35.17 9.23
CA ASP A 7 14.16 36.25 8.62
C ASP A 7 12.67 36.07 8.95
N LEU A 8 12.13 37.05 9.67
CA LEU A 8 10.72 37.25 9.93
C LEU A 8 10.13 37.90 8.69
N ASP A 9 9.66 37.11 7.72
CA ASP A 9 8.81 37.65 6.66
C ASP A 9 7.38 37.79 7.19
N THR A 10 7.13 38.96 7.77
CA THR A 10 5.81 39.52 7.98
C THR A 10 5.26 40.04 6.64
N SER A 11 4.39 39.25 6.00
CA SER A 11 3.43 39.80 5.04
C SER A 11 2.09 39.05 5.10
N GLY A 12 1.12 39.70 5.73
CA GLY A 12 -0.28 39.29 5.69
C GLY A 12 -0.90 39.52 4.31
N ASN A 13 -1.61 38.52 3.78
CA ASN A 13 -2.93 38.63 3.14
C ASN A 13 -3.29 37.34 2.37
N THR A 14 -4.17 36.53 2.99
CA THR A 14 -5.40 35.94 2.41
C THR A 14 -5.46 35.49 0.94
N SER A 15 -4.38 34.92 0.39
CA SER A 15 -4.52 33.88 -0.64
C SER A 15 -3.27 33.00 -0.59
N TRP A 16 -3.45 31.68 -0.65
CA TRP A 16 -2.33 30.78 -0.90
C TRP A 16 -1.80 31.11 -2.29
N ASN A 17 -0.80 31.99 -2.32
CA ASN A 17 -0.21 32.54 -3.52
C ASN A 17 0.41 31.40 -4.32
N LYS A 18 0.15 31.33 -5.63
CA LYS A 18 0.76 30.35 -6.54
C LYS A 18 2.30 30.36 -6.46
N ASN A 19 2.87 31.48 -6.01
CA ASN A 19 4.30 31.67 -5.77
C ASN A 19 4.83 30.96 -4.51
N ALA A 20 4.00 30.67 -3.50
CA ALA A 20 4.40 29.80 -2.40
C ALA A 20 4.51 28.32 -2.86
N ALA A 21 3.78 27.94 -3.90
CA ALA A 21 3.88 26.63 -4.54
C ALA A 21 5.05 26.50 -5.54
N SER A 22 5.62 27.63 -6.02
CA SER A 22 6.82 27.60 -6.88
C SER A 22 8.10 27.32 -6.10
N HIS A 23 8.16 27.69 -4.82
CA HIS A 23 9.30 27.40 -3.95
C HIS A 23 9.11 26.06 -3.23
N ARG A 24 9.39 24.97 -3.96
CA ARG A 24 9.63 23.66 -3.34
C ARG A 24 10.89 23.76 -2.48
N PHE A 25 10.77 24.03 -1.18
CA PHE A 25 11.90 23.91 -0.26
C PHE A 25 12.25 22.43 -0.10
N TRP A 26 13.25 21.99 -0.86
CA TRP A 26 13.77 20.63 -0.79
C TRP A 26 14.76 20.54 0.36
N PRO A 27 14.70 19.48 1.19
CA PRO A 27 15.71 19.26 2.21
C PRO A 27 17.07 19.02 1.55
N VAL A 28 18.04 19.90 1.83
CA VAL A 28 19.45 19.73 1.43
C VAL A 28 20.14 18.91 2.52
N TRP A 29 20.55 17.69 2.19
CA TRP A 29 21.06 16.73 3.17
C TRP A 29 22.58 16.84 3.35
N LYS A 30 23.05 16.92 4.61
CA LYS A 30 24.49 16.84 4.97
C LYS A 30 24.92 15.41 5.34
N GLY A 31 26.23 15.15 5.29
CA GLY A 31 26.86 13.81 5.22
C GLY A 31 26.32 12.69 6.14
N ARG A 32 26.04 12.92 7.43
CA ARG A 32 25.52 11.85 8.32
C ARG A 32 24.10 11.40 7.95
N VAL A 33 23.28 12.30 7.42
CA VAL A 33 21.92 11.98 6.97
C VAL A 33 21.94 11.20 5.66
N LEU A 34 22.96 11.42 4.82
CA LEU A 34 23.17 10.69 3.57
C LEU A 34 23.48 9.20 3.84
N ILE A 35 24.36 8.90 4.80
CA ILE A 35 24.73 7.50 5.14
C ILE A 35 23.53 6.73 5.66
N GLY A 36 22.73 7.32 6.57
CA GLY A 36 21.53 6.67 7.11
C GLY A 36 20.44 6.45 6.06
N ARG A 37 20.36 7.31 5.05
CA ARG A 37 19.43 7.15 3.93
C ARG A 37 19.83 6.01 3.00
N ILE A 38 21.11 5.96 2.61
CA ILE A 38 21.64 4.91 1.73
C ILE A 38 21.45 3.54 2.39
N SER A 39 21.84 3.39 3.66
CA SER A 39 21.67 2.13 4.39
C SER A 39 20.20 1.73 4.53
N GLY A 40 19.32 2.69 4.83
CA GLY A 40 17.88 2.46 4.88
C GLY A 40 17.27 2.09 3.51
N ALA A 41 17.77 2.67 2.42
CA ALA A 41 17.32 2.35 1.07
C ALA A 41 17.76 0.92 0.67
N ILE A 42 19.00 0.54 0.98
CA ILE A 42 19.52 -0.82 0.76
C ILE A 42 18.68 -1.84 1.53
N MET A 43 18.42 -1.60 2.82
CA MET A 43 17.64 -2.53 3.62
C MET A 43 16.23 -2.76 3.04
N ARG A 44 15.57 -1.68 2.58
CA ARG A 44 14.24 -1.80 1.94
C ARG A 44 14.32 -2.55 0.60
N ALA A 45 15.34 -2.29 -0.21
CA ALA A 45 15.57 -3.00 -1.45
C ALA A 45 15.75 -4.51 -1.20
N LEU A 46 16.58 -4.89 -0.22
CA LEU A 46 16.79 -6.29 0.15
C LEU A 46 15.50 -6.96 0.65
N LEU A 47 14.71 -6.25 1.46
CA LEU A 47 13.42 -6.75 1.94
C LEU A 47 12.42 -6.97 0.81
N VAL A 48 12.37 -6.08 -0.18
CA VAL A 48 11.51 -6.24 -1.37
C VAL A 48 11.99 -7.39 -2.25
N ALA A 49 13.30 -7.54 -2.45
CA ALA A 49 13.84 -8.69 -3.18
C ALA A 49 13.52 -10.02 -2.47
N LEU A 50 13.66 -10.06 -1.13
CA LEU A 50 13.32 -11.23 -0.33
C LEU A 50 11.82 -11.57 -0.44
N LEU A 51 10.94 -10.57 -0.35
CA LEU A 51 9.51 -10.74 -0.57
C LEU A 51 9.22 -11.42 -1.91
N ILE A 52 9.84 -10.93 -2.98
CA ILE A 52 9.59 -11.45 -4.34
C ILE A 52 10.13 -12.87 -4.49
N ALA A 53 11.32 -13.14 -3.94
CA ALA A 53 11.95 -14.44 -4.00
C ALA A 53 11.31 -15.49 -3.08
N THR A 54 10.47 -15.09 -2.11
CA THR A 54 9.93 -15.99 -1.06
C THR A 54 9.26 -17.24 -1.63
N PRO A 55 8.33 -17.17 -2.60
CA PRO A 55 7.73 -18.38 -3.17
C PRO A 55 8.76 -19.30 -3.82
N ALA A 56 9.72 -18.74 -4.56
CA ALA A 56 10.76 -19.51 -5.23
C ALA A 56 11.73 -20.19 -4.25
N LEU A 57 12.04 -19.52 -3.14
CA LEU A 57 12.92 -20.07 -2.09
C LEU A 57 12.24 -21.16 -1.26
N MET A 58 10.90 -21.11 -1.13
CA MET A 58 10.16 -22.04 -0.27
C MET A 58 9.66 -23.29 -0.99
N LEU A 59 9.27 -23.15 -2.26
CA LEU A 59 8.62 -24.22 -3.02
C LEU A 59 9.67 -25.18 -3.65
N PRO A 60 9.50 -26.50 -3.49
CA PRO A 60 10.38 -27.48 -4.12
C PRO A 60 10.05 -27.66 -5.61
N GLY A 61 11.00 -28.17 -6.39
CA GLY A 61 10.74 -28.70 -7.74
C GLY A 61 10.43 -27.64 -8.81
N LEU A 62 10.83 -26.39 -8.60
CA LEU A 62 10.67 -25.34 -9.61
C LEU A 62 11.64 -25.56 -10.77
N ALA A 63 11.15 -25.35 -12.00
CA ALA A 63 12.00 -25.34 -13.18
C ALA A 63 13.11 -24.28 -13.03
N VAL A 64 14.31 -24.60 -13.53
CA VAL A 64 15.49 -23.72 -13.44
C VAL A 64 15.16 -22.34 -14.03
N ASP A 65 14.47 -22.31 -15.17
CA ASP A 65 14.07 -21.08 -15.86
C ASP A 65 13.14 -20.20 -15.01
N SER A 66 12.20 -20.81 -14.26
CA SER A 66 11.29 -20.08 -13.36
C SER A 66 12.03 -19.43 -12.18
N THR A 67 13.05 -20.12 -11.66
CA THR A 67 13.89 -19.58 -10.58
C THR A 67 14.72 -18.39 -11.09
N GLN A 68 15.31 -18.50 -12.28
CA GLN A 68 16.10 -17.43 -12.89
C GLN A 68 15.26 -16.17 -13.15
N ILE A 69 14.06 -16.33 -13.71
CA ILE A 69 13.12 -15.21 -13.94
C ILE A 69 12.75 -14.55 -12.61
N THR A 70 12.47 -15.34 -11.56
CA THR A 70 12.13 -14.80 -10.24
C THR A 70 13.27 -13.97 -9.66
N VAL A 71 14.51 -14.44 -9.75
CA VAL A 71 15.70 -13.70 -9.28
C VAL A 71 15.86 -12.39 -10.05
N LEU A 72 15.68 -12.41 -11.37
CA LEU A 72 15.75 -11.19 -12.20
C LEU A 72 14.70 -10.16 -11.77
N ILE A 73 13.45 -10.58 -11.58
CA ILE A 73 12.36 -9.69 -11.12
C ILE A 73 12.66 -9.17 -9.71
N ALA A 74 13.18 -10.01 -8.81
CA ALA A 74 13.54 -9.61 -7.46
C ALA A 74 14.65 -8.54 -7.46
N LEU A 75 15.69 -8.71 -8.28
CA LEU A 75 16.78 -7.74 -8.44
C LEU A 75 16.30 -6.42 -9.03
N LEU A 76 15.46 -6.47 -10.07
CA LEU A 76 14.87 -5.27 -10.67
C LEU A 76 14.03 -4.49 -9.66
N ALA A 77 13.17 -5.18 -8.91
CA ALA A 77 12.36 -4.54 -7.88
C ALA A 77 13.19 -3.99 -6.72
N ALA A 78 14.26 -4.69 -6.30
CA ALA A 78 15.23 -4.17 -5.33
C ALA A 78 15.87 -2.87 -5.84
N PHE A 79 16.33 -2.86 -7.09
CA PHE A 79 16.97 -1.72 -7.70
C PHE A 79 16.03 -0.51 -7.79
N LEU A 80 14.79 -0.71 -8.25
CA LEU A 80 13.76 0.34 -8.29
C LEU A 80 13.44 0.87 -6.89
N THR A 81 13.32 -0.02 -5.90
CA THR A 81 13.10 0.37 -4.50
C THR A 81 14.27 1.19 -3.96
N PHE A 82 15.52 0.78 -4.25
CA PHE A 82 16.70 1.52 -3.84
C PHE A 82 16.71 2.94 -4.44
N ILE A 83 16.47 3.07 -5.75
CA ILE A 83 16.40 4.37 -6.42
C ILE A 83 15.33 5.25 -5.78
N GLU A 84 14.12 4.72 -5.56
CA GLU A 84 12.99 5.49 -5.06
C GLU A 84 13.23 6.03 -3.63
N TYR A 85 13.88 5.26 -2.77
CA TYR A 85 14.22 5.69 -1.41
C TYR A 85 15.51 6.52 -1.33
N ASN A 86 16.42 6.37 -2.30
CA ASN A 86 17.64 7.17 -2.40
C ASN A 86 17.46 8.49 -3.18
N SER A 87 16.41 8.61 -4.02
CA SER A 87 16.12 9.78 -4.86
C SER A 87 15.43 10.90 -4.10
N ASN A 88 15.87 12.14 -4.30
CA ASN A 88 15.20 13.34 -3.77
C ASN A 88 13.79 13.55 -4.36
N PHE A 89 13.56 13.03 -5.57
CA PHE A 89 12.29 13.12 -6.28
C PHE A 89 11.62 11.74 -6.24
N PRO A 90 10.72 11.50 -5.28
CA PRO A 90 9.89 10.30 -5.31
C PRO A 90 8.97 10.36 -6.54
N SER A 91 8.74 9.20 -7.14
CA SER A 91 8.00 9.06 -8.39
C SER A 91 6.85 8.08 -8.29
N ILE A 92 7.01 7.04 -7.46
CA ILE A 92 6.11 5.88 -7.42
C ILE A 92 5.58 5.64 -6.00
N VAL A 93 6.44 5.77 -4.99
CA VAL A 93 6.09 5.39 -3.61
C VAL A 93 5.47 6.58 -2.89
N GLU A 94 4.15 6.54 -2.80
CA GLU A 94 3.38 7.47 -1.97
C GLU A 94 3.60 7.21 -0.48
N PHE A 95 3.44 8.26 0.33
CA PHE A 95 3.61 8.24 1.78
C PHE A 95 4.98 7.70 2.23
N ARG A 96 6.01 7.89 1.39
CA ARG A 96 7.37 7.41 1.61
C ARG A 96 7.93 7.81 2.97
N ASP A 97 7.71 9.07 3.33
CA ASP A 97 8.24 9.72 4.53
C ASP A 97 7.14 9.87 5.62
N ALA A 98 6.10 9.03 5.56
CA ALA A 98 4.99 9.01 6.50
C ALA A 98 4.79 7.62 7.16
N PRO A 99 5.72 7.18 8.04
CA PRO A 99 5.54 5.94 8.77
C PRO A 99 4.24 5.97 9.61
N PRO A 100 3.56 4.84 9.83
CA PRO A 100 3.91 3.47 9.44
C PRO A 100 3.29 2.98 8.11
N PHE A 101 2.72 3.86 7.26
CA PHE A 101 1.91 3.47 6.08
C PHE A 101 2.57 2.38 5.21
N ASN A 102 3.76 2.66 4.66
CA ASN A 102 4.47 1.71 3.81
C ASN A 102 5.02 0.49 4.57
N ARG A 103 5.24 0.60 5.89
CA ARG A 103 5.71 -0.53 6.72
C ARG A 103 4.61 -1.57 6.86
N ILE A 104 3.37 -1.12 7.12
CA ILE A 104 2.20 -2.01 7.26
C ILE A 104 1.89 -2.69 5.93
N ARG A 105 1.95 -1.94 4.83
CA ARG A 105 1.78 -2.49 3.47
C ARG A 105 2.82 -3.57 3.17
N PHE A 106 4.10 -3.32 3.47
CA PHE A 106 5.14 -4.32 3.28
C PHE A 106 4.92 -5.56 4.15
N VAL A 107 4.70 -5.39 5.46
CA VAL A 107 4.54 -6.50 6.40
C VAL A 107 3.34 -7.37 6.05
N SER A 108 2.20 -6.75 5.70
CA SER A 108 0.99 -7.49 5.32
C SER A 108 1.17 -8.30 4.04
N LEU A 109 1.79 -7.72 3.00
CA LEU A 109 2.07 -8.44 1.76
C LEU A 109 3.08 -9.57 1.99
N PHE A 110 4.15 -9.31 2.73
CA PHE A 110 5.15 -10.33 3.08
C PHE A 110 4.56 -11.47 3.87
N LEU A 111 3.77 -11.17 4.90
CA LEU A 111 3.08 -12.20 5.68
C LEU A 111 2.13 -13.03 4.81
N THR A 112 1.38 -12.37 3.91
CA THR A 112 0.48 -13.06 2.98
C THR A 112 1.25 -14.02 2.09
N VAL A 113 2.25 -13.52 1.35
CA VAL A 113 3.04 -14.33 0.41
C VAL A 113 3.76 -15.47 1.14
N PHE A 114 4.33 -15.21 2.31
CA PHE A 114 5.02 -16.22 3.12
C PHE A 114 4.07 -17.33 3.61
N LEU A 115 2.92 -16.96 4.19
CA LEU A 115 1.94 -17.94 4.68
C LEU A 115 1.32 -18.75 3.55
N LEU A 116 1.03 -18.12 2.40
CA LEU A 116 0.51 -18.82 1.23
C LEU A 116 1.56 -19.80 0.69
N SER A 117 2.83 -19.37 0.60
CA SER A 117 3.94 -20.24 0.20
C SER A 117 4.12 -21.42 1.16
N ALA A 118 3.96 -21.21 2.47
CA ALA A 118 4.02 -22.28 3.47
C ALA A 118 2.89 -23.30 3.30
N ILE A 119 1.65 -22.84 3.07
CA ILE A 119 0.49 -23.71 2.83
C ILE A 119 0.70 -24.55 1.56
N VAL A 120 1.10 -23.92 0.46
CA VAL A 120 1.33 -24.61 -0.82
C VAL A 120 2.50 -25.60 -0.71
N LYS A 121 3.60 -25.23 -0.05
CA LYS A 121 4.71 -26.15 0.25
C LYS A 121 4.25 -27.38 1.04
N GLY A 122 3.29 -27.20 1.95
CA GLY A 122 2.72 -28.25 2.78
C GLY A 122 2.00 -29.35 1.99
N GLN A 123 1.61 -29.08 0.74
CA GLN A 123 0.97 -30.07 -0.13
C GLN A 123 1.96 -31.16 -0.59
N SER A 124 3.21 -30.77 -0.90
CA SER A 124 4.26 -31.71 -1.30
C SER A 124 5.10 -32.21 -0.13
N ASN A 125 5.31 -31.37 0.89
CA ASN A 125 6.14 -31.67 2.06
C ASN A 125 5.39 -31.33 3.35
N PRO A 126 4.45 -32.18 3.77
CA PRO A 126 3.62 -31.92 4.95
C PRO A 126 4.44 -31.94 6.24
N THR A 127 4.21 -30.95 7.09
CA THR A 127 4.76 -30.83 8.45
C THR A 127 3.65 -30.43 9.41
N LEU A 128 3.88 -30.55 10.72
CA LEU A 128 2.92 -30.07 11.74
C LEU A 128 2.59 -28.58 11.56
N MET A 129 3.60 -27.76 11.24
CA MET A 129 3.42 -26.32 11.05
C MET A 129 2.59 -26.02 9.79
N THR A 130 2.91 -26.63 8.65
CA THR A 130 2.16 -26.40 7.41
C THR A 130 0.73 -26.94 7.53
N GLY A 131 0.52 -28.08 8.20
CA GLY A 131 -0.80 -28.62 8.48
C GLY A 131 -1.63 -27.69 9.36
N GLY A 132 -1.06 -27.13 10.43
CA GLY A 132 -1.72 -26.14 11.28
C GLY A 132 -2.12 -24.87 10.52
N LEU A 133 -1.23 -24.34 9.67
CA LEU A 133 -1.53 -23.20 8.81
C LEU A 133 -2.65 -23.50 7.81
N THR A 134 -2.63 -24.68 7.17
CA THR A 134 -3.68 -25.11 6.25
C THR A 134 -5.03 -25.24 6.95
N SER A 135 -5.08 -25.82 8.16
CA SER A 135 -6.31 -25.92 8.96
C SER A 135 -6.86 -24.53 9.30
N MET A 136 -6.00 -23.61 9.76
CA MET A 136 -6.40 -22.24 10.07
C MET A 136 -6.95 -21.53 8.83
N GLY A 137 -6.24 -21.61 7.69
CA GLY A 137 -6.70 -21.03 6.43
C GLY A 137 -8.01 -21.65 5.95
N THR A 138 -8.23 -22.95 6.19
CA THR A 138 -9.46 -23.65 5.80
C THR A 138 -10.65 -23.18 6.65
N ILE A 139 -10.46 -23.03 7.96
CA ILE A 139 -11.49 -22.50 8.87
C ILE A 139 -11.88 -21.08 8.45
N ILE A 140 -10.90 -20.20 8.25
CA ILE A 140 -11.11 -18.83 7.82
C ILE A 140 -11.77 -18.77 6.44
N GLY A 141 -11.28 -19.58 5.49
CA GLY A 141 -11.83 -19.66 4.13
C GLY A 141 -13.30 -20.06 4.15
N ASN A 142 -13.66 -21.12 4.87
CA ASN A 142 -15.05 -21.55 4.98
C ASN A 142 -15.93 -20.52 5.68
N ALA A 143 -15.41 -19.78 6.67
CA ALA A 143 -16.15 -18.74 7.37
C ALA A 143 -16.46 -17.52 6.48
N ILE A 144 -15.55 -17.16 5.57
CA ILE A 144 -15.72 -16.04 4.65
C ILE A 144 -16.45 -16.49 3.36
N ASP A 145 -16.55 -17.79 3.11
CA ASP A 145 -17.15 -18.36 1.90
C ASP A 145 -18.68 -18.51 1.95
N PHE A 146 -19.39 -17.38 2.10
CA PHE A 146 -20.85 -17.30 2.00
C PHE A 146 -21.31 -16.73 0.64
N PRO A 147 -22.60 -16.83 0.27
CA PRO A 147 -23.09 -16.32 -1.01
C PRO A 147 -22.70 -14.86 -1.26
N TYR A 148 -22.20 -14.56 -2.46
CA TYR A 148 -21.73 -13.24 -2.90
C TYR A 148 -20.48 -12.70 -2.17
N SER A 149 -19.80 -13.49 -1.35
CA SER A 149 -18.54 -13.04 -0.74
C SER A 149 -17.40 -12.95 -1.78
N PRO A 150 -16.38 -12.09 -1.56
CA PRO A 150 -15.22 -12.02 -2.44
C PRO A 150 -14.50 -13.37 -2.60
N VAL A 151 -14.41 -14.14 -1.52
CA VAL A 151 -13.78 -15.47 -1.53
C VAL A 151 -14.60 -16.43 -2.40
N ARG A 152 -15.94 -16.42 -2.29
CA ARG A 152 -16.82 -17.21 -3.15
C ARG A 152 -16.61 -16.86 -4.62
N LEU A 153 -16.58 -15.57 -4.95
CA LEU A 153 -16.40 -15.11 -6.32
C LEU A 153 -15.04 -15.53 -6.89
N LEU A 154 -13.98 -15.50 -6.10
CA LEU A 154 -12.66 -15.98 -6.54
C LEU A 154 -12.67 -17.49 -6.80
N VAL A 155 -13.33 -18.28 -5.95
CA VAL A 155 -13.48 -19.73 -6.18
C VAL A 155 -14.30 -20.01 -7.45
N LEU A 156 -15.28 -19.16 -7.79
CA LEU A 156 -16.07 -19.27 -9.02
C LEU A 156 -15.28 -18.94 -10.29
N MET A 157 -14.03 -18.45 -10.18
CA MET A 157 -13.15 -18.32 -11.34
C MET A 157 -12.56 -19.65 -11.81
N LEU A 158 -12.63 -20.71 -10.97
CA LEU A 158 -12.19 -22.03 -11.39
C LEU A 158 -13.19 -22.63 -12.39
N PRO A 159 -12.70 -23.39 -13.39
CA PRO A 159 -13.57 -24.16 -14.27
C PRO A 159 -14.50 -25.11 -13.50
N GLU A 160 -15.68 -25.39 -14.04
CA GLU A 160 -16.62 -26.36 -13.45
C GLU A 160 -16.02 -27.78 -13.35
N THR A 161 -15.02 -28.07 -14.18
CA THR A 161 -14.26 -29.34 -14.20
C THR A 161 -13.10 -29.38 -13.21
N ALA A 162 -12.87 -28.31 -12.44
CA ALA A 162 -11.77 -28.25 -11.49
C ALA A 162 -11.92 -29.30 -10.37
N ASP A 163 -10.81 -29.94 -10.04
CA ASP A 163 -10.79 -30.93 -8.98
C ASP A 163 -11.15 -30.32 -7.60
N ASN A 164 -11.79 -31.13 -6.75
CA ASN A 164 -12.25 -30.70 -5.43
C ASN A 164 -11.09 -30.21 -4.55
N ASP A 165 -9.89 -30.79 -4.69
CA ASP A 165 -8.74 -30.35 -3.92
C ASP A 165 -8.19 -29.00 -4.41
N ALA A 166 -8.28 -28.71 -5.71
CA ALA A 166 -7.97 -27.38 -6.25
C ALA A 166 -8.95 -26.33 -5.70
N VAL A 167 -10.25 -26.62 -5.70
CA VAL A 167 -11.29 -25.75 -5.13
C VAL A 167 -11.03 -25.48 -3.64
N ARG A 168 -10.73 -26.52 -2.86
CA ARG A 168 -10.39 -26.37 -1.42
C ARG A 168 -9.13 -25.54 -1.24
N SER A 169 -8.08 -25.80 -2.02
CA SER A 169 -6.83 -25.06 -1.92
C SER A 169 -7.03 -23.57 -2.22
N VAL A 170 -7.73 -23.24 -3.30
CA VAL A 170 -8.00 -21.84 -3.65
C VAL A 170 -8.83 -21.15 -2.59
N ARG A 171 -9.88 -21.81 -2.07
CA ARG A 171 -10.70 -21.28 -0.97
C ARG A 171 -9.86 -20.97 0.27
N THR A 172 -8.98 -21.90 0.67
CA THR A 172 -8.10 -21.75 1.84
C THR A 172 -7.13 -20.59 1.67
N LEU A 173 -6.49 -20.48 0.50
CA LEU A 173 -5.54 -19.40 0.21
C LEU A 173 -6.23 -18.03 0.09
N ALA A 174 -7.37 -17.96 -0.59
CA ALA A 174 -8.16 -16.75 -0.75
C ALA A 174 -8.74 -16.27 0.59
N GLY A 175 -9.25 -17.20 1.42
CA GLY A 175 -9.73 -16.90 2.76
C GLY A 175 -8.68 -16.27 3.64
N LEU A 176 -7.50 -16.89 3.72
CA LEU A 176 -6.41 -16.39 4.57
C LEU A 176 -5.86 -15.05 4.09
N SER A 177 -5.61 -14.90 2.79
CA SER A 177 -5.11 -13.63 2.21
C SER A 177 -6.12 -12.49 2.37
N TYR A 178 -7.41 -12.75 2.13
CA TYR A 178 -8.46 -11.76 2.33
C TYR A 178 -8.58 -11.37 3.81
N PHE A 179 -8.51 -12.32 4.74
CA PHE A 179 -8.49 -12.04 6.17
C PHE A 179 -7.32 -11.13 6.57
N ILE A 180 -6.10 -11.43 6.10
CA ILE A 180 -4.92 -10.59 6.35
C ILE A 180 -5.14 -9.18 5.79
N SER A 181 -5.75 -9.05 4.60
CA SER A 181 -6.03 -7.76 3.98
C SER A 181 -7.00 -6.90 4.81
N VAL A 182 -8.11 -7.49 5.29
CA VAL A 182 -9.11 -6.83 6.13
C VAL A 182 -8.53 -6.47 7.49
N PHE A 183 -7.77 -7.39 8.10
CA PHE A 183 -7.09 -7.14 9.37
C PHE A 183 -6.10 -5.98 9.26
N THR A 184 -5.29 -5.95 8.19
CA THR A 184 -4.32 -4.88 7.92
C THR A 184 -5.01 -3.53 7.77
N MET A 185 -6.12 -3.49 7.03
CA MET A 185 -6.94 -2.29 6.87
C MET A 185 -7.52 -1.82 8.21
N GLY A 186 -7.98 -2.75 9.06
CA GLY A 186 -8.45 -2.45 10.42
C GLY A 186 -7.36 -1.85 11.29
N VAL A 187 -6.16 -2.43 11.29
CA VAL A 187 -4.99 -1.89 12.00
C VAL A 187 -4.66 -0.47 11.51
N PHE A 188 -4.68 -0.23 10.21
CA PHE A 188 -4.43 1.09 9.65
C PHE A 188 -5.52 2.11 10.04
N LEU A 189 -6.79 1.70 10.05
CA LEU A 189 -7.89 2.54 10.48
C LEU A 189 -7.73 2.97 11.96
N VAL A 190 -7.36 2.03 12.83
CA VAL A 190 -7.04 2.31 14.24
C VAL A 190 -5.89 3.32 14.37
N LEU A 191 -4.84 3.18 13.56
CA LEU A 191 -3.71 4.11 13.56
C LEU A 191 -4.11 5.54 13.17
N VAL A 192 -4.99 5.68 12.17
CA VAL A 192 -5.47 6.98 11.71
C VAL A 192 -6.46 7.60 12.70
N ARG A 193 -7.37 6.80 13.27
CA ARG A 193 -8.48 7.30 14.11
C ARG A 193 -8.13 7.47 15.57
N ILE A 194 -7.35 6.55 16.14
CA ILE A 194 -7.06 6.50 17.58
C ILE A 194 -5.66 7.05 17.86
N LEU A 195 -4.66 6.61 17.10
CA LEU A 195 -3.25 6.97 17.36
C LEU A 195 -2.83 8.30 16.73
N GLY A 196 -3.75 9.00 16.05
CA GLY A 196 -3.56 10.37 15.57
C GLY A 196 -2.51 10.51 14.48
N TRP A 197 -2.27 9.47 13.69
CA TRP A 197 -1.46 9.58 12.47
C TRP A 197 -2.09 10.61 11.50
N PRO A 198 -1.29 11.45 10.79
CA PRO A 198 0.17 11.58 10.80
C PRO A 198 0.73 12.61 11.80
N THR A 199 -0.13 13.28 12.57
CA THR A 199 0.18 14.52 13.31
C THR A 199 1.27 14.36 14.39
N ARG A 200 1.45 13.16 14.93
CA ARG A 200 2.40 12.91 16.05
C ARG A 200 3.87 12.76 15.64
N GLN A 201 4.18 12.65 14.33
CA GLN A 201 5.53 12.29 13.85
C GLN A 201 6.31 13.45 13.21
N GLY A 202 5.84 14.70 13.36
CA GLY A 202 6.50 15.90 12.85
C GLY A 202 5.76 16.57 11.69
N ALA A 203 6.44 17.48 10.99
CA ALA A 203 5.85 18.23 9.89
C ALA A 203 5.60 17.32 8.67
N PHE A 204 4.32 17.05 8.37
CA PHE A 204 3.93 16.27 7.19
C PHE A 204 4.05 17.11 5.91
N ASN A 205 5.01 16.76 5.05
CA ASN A 205 5.11 17.35 3.72
C ASN A 205 4.20 16.59 2.75
N VAL A 206 3.11 17.24 2.34
CA VAL A 206 2.10 16.68 1.44
C VAL A 206 2.71 16.32 0.08
N TRP A 207 3.57 17.18 -0.46
CA TRP A 207 4.11 17.05 -1.82
C TRP A 207 5.12 15.92 -1.96
N VAL A 208 5.95 15.71 -0.94
CA VAL A 208 6.90 14.59 -0.91
C VAL A 208 6.16 13.25 -0.74
N ASN A 209 5.03 13.25 -0.04
CA ASN A 209 4.24 12.05 0.23
C ASN A 209 3.15 11.75 -0.81
N LEU A 210 2.83 12.70 -1.69
CA LEU A 210 1.87 12.53 -2.79
C LEU A 210 2.51 12.99 -4.11
N PRO A 211 3.54 12.29 -4.61
CA PRO A 211 4.27 12.72 -5.82
C PRO A 211 3.41 12.73 -7.09
N LEU A 212 2.36 11.90 -7.13
CA LEU A 212 1.44 11.80 -8.27
C LEU A 212 0.34 12.86 -8.26
N PHE A 213 0.21 13.63 -7.17
CA PHE A 213 -0.82 14.66 -7.06
C PHE A 213 -0.25 16.01 -7.51
N ASP A 214 -0.83 16.59 -8.56
CA ASP A 214 -0.39 17.90 -9.07
C ASP A 214 -1.01 19.06 -8.26
N PRO A 215 -0.23 19.85 -7.49
CA PRO A 215 -0.69 21.06 -6.79
C PRO A 215 -1.31 22.11 -7.71
N THR A 216 -0.84 22.18 -8.94
CA THR A 216 -1.02 23.34 -9.82
C THR A 216 -2.20 23.17 -10.77
N ALA A 217 -2.72 21.95 -10.91
CA ALA A 217 -3.88 21.63 -11.71
C ALA A 217 -5.21 22.08 -11.06
N GLY A 218 -5.45 23.40 -11.03
CA GLY A 218 -6.75 23.98 -10.68
C GLY A 218 -6.74 24.88 -9.44
N PRO A 219 -7.90 25.48 -9.11
CA PRO A 219 -7.99 26.55 -8.11
C PRO A 219 -7.90 26.08 -6.65
N ASP A 220 -8.32 24.85 -6.32
CA ASP A 220 -8.20 24.31 -4.96
C ASP A 220 -7.81 22.82 -4.93
N VAL A 221 -6.91 22.50 -4.00
CA VAL A 221 -6.38 21.16 -3.76
C VAL A 221 -7.30 20.31 -2.89
N LEU A 222 -8.05 20.94 -1.98
CA LEU A 222 -8.79 20.24 -0.93
C LEU A 222 -9.96 19.41 -1.49
N PRO A 223 -10.87 19.95 -2.35
CA PRO A 223 -11.98 19.17 -2.90
C PRO A 223 -11.51 18.02 -3.79
N ARG A 224 -10.39 18.22 -4.52
CA ARG A 224 -9.77 17.18 -5.36
C ARG A 224 -9.24 16.04 -4.50
N LEU A 225 -8.49 16.36 -3.45
CA LEU A 225 -7.94 15.35 -2.54
C LEU A 225 -9.06 14.53 -1.87
N GLN A 226 -10.15 15.17 -1.45
CA GLN A 226 -11.33 14.48 -0.90
C GLN A 226 -12.04 13.61 -1.94
N ARG A 227 -12.16 14.08 -3.19
CA ARG A 227 -12.73 13.29 -4.29
C ARG A 227 -11.87 12.06 -4.56
N ASP A 228 -10.57 12.24 -4.72
CA ASP A 228 -9.63 11.15 -5.03
C ASP A 228 -9.56 10.14 -3.88
N ALA A 229 -9.65 10.60 -2.63
CA ALA A 229 -9.80 9.75 -1.46
C ALA A 229 -11.05 8.85 -1.56
N ARG A 230 -12.22 9.43 -1.85
CA ARG A 230 -13.47 8.67 -2.03
C ARG A 230 -13.38 7.67 -3.19
N VAL A 231 -12.83 8.09 -4.33
CA VAL A 231 -12.64 7.22 -5.49
C VAL A 231 -11.76 6.02 -5.15
N ASN A 232 -10.63 6.22 -4.45
CA ASN A 232 -9.76 5.13 -4.03
C ASN A 232 -10.44 4.16 -3.06
N ILE A 233 -11.26 4.66 -2.14
CA ILE A 233 -12.04 3.80 -1.22
C ILE A 233 -13.08 2.99 -1.99
N VAL A 234 -13.86 3.63 -2.86
CA VAL A 234 -14.92 2.95 -3.64
C VAL A 234 -14.32 1.91 -4.58
N ILE A 235 -13.30 2.26 -5.35
CA ILE A 235 -12.63 1.30 -6.24
C ILE A 235 -12.00 0.18 -5.42
N GLY A 236 -11.28 0.51 -4.35
CA GLY A 236 -10.69 -0.49 -3.47
C GLY A 236 -11.72 -1.44 -2.86
N PHE A 237 -12.93 -0.97 -2.53
CA PHE A 237 -14.00 -1.84 -2.05
C PHE A 237 -14.59 -2.74 -3.15
N LEU A 238 -14.72 -2.23 -4.38
CA LEU A 238 -15.32 -2.96 -5.49
C LEU A 238 -14.37 -3.98 -6.15
N LEU A 239 -13.07 -3.71 -6.15
CA LEU A 239 -12.07 -4.55 -6.85
C LEU A 239 -12.08 -6.04 -6.48
N PRO A 240 -12.21 -6.46 -5.20
CA PRO A 240 -12.26 -7.89 -4.86
C PRO A 240 -13.41 -8.64 -5.52
N PHE A 241 -14.48 -7.93 -5.91
CA PHE A 241 -15.65 -8.47 -6.59
C PHE A 241 -15.53 -8.33 -8.10
N LEU A 242 -15.03 -7.18 -8.58
CA LEU A 242 -14.88 -6.90 -10.01
C LEU A 242 -13.84 -7.79 -10.67
N ILE A 243 -12.69 -8.03 -10.02
CA ILE A 243 -11.63 -8.85 -10.62
C ILE A 243 -12.13 -10.27 -10.94
N PRO A 244 -12.71 -11.02 -9.98
CA PRO A 244 -13.26 -12.33 -10.30
C PRO A 244 -14.41 -12.29 -11.31
N ALA A 245 -15.31 -11.31 -11.21
CA ALA A 245 -16.46 -11.19 -12.12
C ALA A 245 -16.03 -10.97 -13.57
N VAL A 246 -15.04 -10.10 -13.81
CA VAL A 246 -14.52 -9.84 -15.15
C VAL A 246 -13.81 -11.09 -15.70
N VAL A 247 -12.97 -11.75 -14.90
CA VAL A 247 -12.28 -12.97 -15.35
C VAL A 247 -13.27 -14.06 -15.71
N ASN A 248 -14.31 -14.26 -14.89
CA ASN A 248 -15.36 -15.23 -15.17
C ASN A 248 -16.19 -14.87 -16.41
N ALA A 249 -16.41 -13.58 -16.69
CA ALA A 249 -17.13 -13.15 -17.89
C ALA A 249 -16.31 -13.29 -19.18
N THR A 250 -14.98 -13.38 -19.07
CA THR A 250 -14.06 -13.52 -20.21
C THR A 250 -13.45 -14.91 -20.33
N SER A 251 -13.86 -15.88 -19.51
CA SER A 251 -13.27 -17.22 -19.46
C SER A 251 -13.40 -17.99 -20.78
N ASP A 252 -14.49 -17.78 -21.53
CA ASP A 252 -14.70 -18.37 -22.86
C ASP A 252 -13.72 -17.83 -23.93
N LEU A 253 -13.07 -16.70 -23.66
CA LEU A 253 -12.15 -16.02 -24.59
C LEU A 253 -10.68 -16.17 -24.18
N ILE A 254 -10.43 -16.40 -22.89
CA ILE A 254 -9.10 -16.48 -22.29
C ILE A 254 -9.14 -17.63 -21.28
N ASP A 255 -8.51 -18.76 -21.61
CA ASP A 255 -8.29 -19.83 -20.64
C ASP A 255 -7.61 -19.21 -19.40
N PRO A 256 -8.17 -19.36 -18.18
CA PRO A 256 -7.54 -18.87 -16.97
C PRO A 256 -6.32 -19.74 -16.58
N VAL A 257 -5.29 -19.74 -17.43
CA VAL A 257 -3.96 -20.34 -17.26
C VAL A 257 -3.21 -19.77 -16.05
N ILE A 258 -3.74 -18.70 -15.44
CA ILE A 258 -3.13 -17.93 -14.35
C ILE A 258 -2.97 -18.75 -13.06
N LEU A 259 -3.64 -19.91 -12.92
CA LEU A 259 -3.59 -20.75 -11.71
C LEU A 259 -2.77 -22.05 -11.86
N ASN A 260 -2.13 -22.29 -13.01
CA ASN A 260 -1.49 -23.58 -13.28
C ASN A 260 -0.17 -23.82 -12.54
N THR A 261 0.50 -22.76 -12.08
CA THR A 261 1.74 -22.89 -11.29
C THR A 261 1.55 -22.44 -9.85
N PRO A 262 2.19 -23.11 -8.88
CA PRO A 262 2.20 -22.70 -7.48
C PRO A 262 2.58 -21.23 -7.25
N GLN A 263 3.56 -20.71 -8.00
CA GLN A 263 4.00 -19.31 -7.88
C GLN A 263 2.94 -18.34 -8.40
N SER A 264 2.38 -18.61 -9.58
CA SER A 264 1.33 -17.77 -10.17
C SER A 264 0.09 -17.73 -9.28
N LEU A 265 -0.29 -18.88 -8.69
CA LEU A 265 -1.38 -18.97 -7.72
C LEU A 265 -1.15 -18.07 -6.50
N ILE A 266 0.02 -18.16 -5.87
CA ILE A 266 0.38 -17.36 -4.69
C ILE A 266 0.32 -15.86 -5.02
N TRP A 267 0.92 -15.44 -6.13
CA TRP A 267 0.95 -14.02 -6.53
C TRP A 267 -0.42 -13.50 -6.91
N THR A 268 -1.21 -14.27 -7.63
CA THR A 268 -2.56 -13.87 -8.07
C THR A 268 -3.46 -13.65 -6.86
N ILE A 269 -3.49 -14.60 -5.93
CA ILE A 269 -4.31 -14.48 -4.71
C ILE A 269 -3.78 -13.36 -3.80
N SER A 270 -2.46 -13.24 -3.65
CA SER A 270 -1.86 -12.15 -2.86
C SER A 270 -2.19 -10.77 -3.44
N ALA A 271 -2.08 -10.61 -4.76
CA ALA A 271 -2.40 -9.36 -5.45
C ALA A 271 -3.90 -9.03 -5.36
N TRP A 272 -4.77 -10.03 -5.57
CA TRP A 272 -6.22 -9.88 -5.45
C TRP A 272 -6.64 -9.38 -4.07
N ALA A 273 -6.04 -9.88 -2.98
CA ALA A 273 -6.35 -9.42 -1.63
C ALA A 273 -5.67 -8.07 -1.29
N PHE A 274 -4.42 -7.89 -1.72
CA PHE A 274 -3.59 -6.76 -1.29
C PHE A 274 -3.85 -5.45 -2.03
N LEU A 275 -4.10 -5.49 -3.34
CA LEU A 275 -4.32 -4.28 -4.15
C LEU A 275 -5.55 -3.49 -3.68
N PRO A 276 -6.73 -4.13 -3.48
CA PRO A 276 -7.91 -3.48 -2.90
C PRO A 276 -7.64 -2.81 -1.56
N ALA A 277 -7.02 -3.55 -0.63
CA ALA A 277 -6.71 -3.04 0.71
C ALA A 277 -5.73 -1.86 0.65
N SER A 278 -4.72 -1.91 -0.22
CA SER A 278 -3.80 -0.80 -0.44
C SER A 278 -4.50 0.45 -0.96
N MET A 279 -5.46 0.30 -1.89
CA MET A 279 -6.24 1.44 -2.40
C MET A 279 -7.13 2.06 -1.32
N ILE A 280 -7.81 1.23 -0.50
CA ILE A 280 -8.64 1.75 0.60
C ILE A 280 -7.77 2.47 1.63
N MET A 281 -6.65 1.88 2.05
CA MET A 281 -5.70 2.53 2.98
C MET A 281 -5.19 3.86 2.43
N ARG A 282 -4.84 3.90 1.13
CA ARG A 282 -4.44 5.14 0.43
C ARG A 282 -5.56 6.19 0.47
N GLY A 283 -6.80 5.80 0.19
CA GLY A 283 -7.95 6.70 0.25
C GLY A 283 -8.21 7.26 1.66
N ILE A 284 -8.12 6.42 2.69
CA ILE A 284 -8.21 6.85 4.10
C ILE A 284 -7.09 7.83 4.43
N ALA A 285 -5.86 7.56 3.99
CA ALA A 285 -4.72 8.44 4.21
C ALA A 285 -4.91 9.81 3.54
N MET A 286 -5.37 9.84 2.29
CA MET A 286 -5.66 11.08 1.56
C MET A 286 -6.78 11.89 2.23
N ALA A 287 -7.86 11.24 2.67
CA ALA A 287 -8.93 11.91 3.42
C ALA A 287 -8.39 12.55 4.71
N LYS A 288 -7.54 11.83 5.46
CA LYS A 288 -6.93 12.37 6.67
C LYS A 288 -6.03 13.57 6.41
N VAL A 289 -5.27 13.55 5.31
CA VAL A 289 -4.42 14.68 4.90
C VAL A 289 -5.29 15.88 4.51
N ALA A 290 -6.41 15.66 3.81
CA ALA A 290 -7.37 16.71 3.49
C ALA A 290 -7.92 17.40 4.76
N ASP A 291 -8.37 16.61 5.74
CA ASP A 291 -8.88 17.13 7.01
C ASP A 291 -7.83 18.00 7.74
N MET A 292 -6.57 17.52 7.77
CA MET A 292 -5.47 18.27 8.39
C MET A 292 -5.18 19.60 7.67
N ILE A 293 -5.28 19.63 6.34
CA ILE A 293 -5.12 20.87 5.55
C ILE A 293 -6.27 21.83 5.88
N GLN A 294 -7.49 21.33 5.97
CA GLN A 294 -8.67 22.13 6.32
C GLN A 294 -8.55 22.72 7.73
N ASP A 295 -8.13 21.93 8.71
CA ASP A 295 -7.89 22.39 10.08
C ASP A 295 -6.81 23.48 10.15
N LYS A 296 -5.71 23.32 9.39
CA LYS A 296 -4.66 24.33 9.30
C LYS A 296 -5.17 25.64 8.69
N ARG A 297 -5.96 25.56 7.61
CA ARG A 297 -6.60 26.75 7.01
C ARG A 297 -7.49 27.46 8.02
N ARG A 298 -8.34 26.71 8.73
CA ARG A 298 -9.26 27.28 9.74
C ARG A 298 -8.52 28.01 10.86
N ARG A 299 -7.40 27.47 11.35
CA ARG A 299 -6.56 28.11 12.37
C ARG A 299 -5.91 29.39 11.86
N ALA A 300 -5.32 29.35 10.67
CA ALA A 300 -4.71 30.53 10.05
C ALA A 300 -5.73 31.67 9.83
N TYR A 301 -6.96 31.35 9.41
CA TYR A 301 -8.03 32.35 9.31
C TYR A 301 -8.43 32.94 10.67
N ALA A 302 -8.46 32.13 11.74
CA ALA A 302 -8.78 32.62 13.07
C ALA A 302 -7.66 33.51 13.64
N GLU A 303 -6.40 33.16 13.40
CA GLU A 303 -5.23 33.96 13.78
C GLU A 303 -5.25 35.33 13.08
N ALA A 304 -5.47 35.35 11.76
CA ALA A 304 -5.56 36.60 10.99
C ALA A 304 -6.70 37.52 11.49
N GLN A 305 -7.86 36.97 11.84
CA GLN A 305 -8.96 37.76 12.42
C GLN A 305 -8.62 38.33 13.80
N SER A 306 -7.84 37.60 14.60
CA SER A 306 -7.41 38.09 15.93
C SER A 306 -6.37 39.19 15.85
N GLU A 307 -5.46 39.14 14.87
CA GLU A 307 -4.47 40.20 14.64
C GLU A 307 -5.12 41.48 14.11
N ASP A 308 -6.07 41.36 13.19
CA ASP A 308 -6.81 42.51 12.64
C ASP A 308 -7.67 43.19 13.73
N GLY A 309 -8.31 42.40 14.60
CA GLY A 309 -9.07 42.91 15.74
C GLY A 309 -8.22 43.63 16.80
N LEU A 310 -6.95 43.21 17.00
CA LEU A 310 -6.00 43.85 17.91
C LEU A 310 -5.39 45.14 17.35
N GLN A 311 -5.32 45.30 16.02
CA GLN A 311 -4.83 46.54 15.39
C GLN A 311 -5.89 47.65 15.34
N THR A 312 -7.17 47.30 15.49
CA THR A 312 -8.30 48.26 15.48
C THR A 312 -8.73 48.78 16.86
N ALA A 313 -8.09 48.35 17.95
CA ALA A 313 -8.39 48.73 19.34
C ALA A 313 -7.31 49.64 19.95
#